data_AF-A0A9N9KIA4-F1
#
_entry.id   AF-A0A9N9KIA4-F1
#
_cell.length_a   1.000
_cell.length_b   1.000
_cell.length_c   1.000
_cell.angle_alpha   90.00
_cell.angle_beta   90.00
_cell.angle_gamma   90.00
#
_symmetry.space_group_name_H-M   'P 1'
#
loop_
_entity.id
_entity.type
_entity.pdbx_description
1 polymer ?
#
loop_
_entity_poly.entity_id
_entity_poly.type
_entity_poly.pdbx_seq_one_letter_code
_entity_poly.pdbx_strand_id
1 'polypeptide(L)'
;DIIKNEYKFEEILKHELLWCLSCIKYHSTQKSVDHIRTLKTDIMKCPLLIECLKESALKWIEENSTDDWQYKVASDKKLLYPYPSFSAALLAYLRSLVRRPIAKMLFVLEKLSVTKTFISISQKKRNDILITFLRTIFLDPKVLNTNELLEPRPDQYVMPELFYDLKFPFSYYFMKKINEFRTTWEDELAKLRENPENCDDDQRLSHDVFENAVRGFNFITVIVANDADKKDSELLARLLQQHIGKDK
;
A
#
# COMPACT_ATOMS: atom_id res chain seq x y z
N ASP A 1 9.76 5.86 22.48
CA ASP A 1 10.47 7.16 22.60
C ASP A 1 11.87 7.26 22.00
N ILE A 2 12.77 6.27 22.09
CA ILE A 2 14.16 6.39 21.57
C ILE A 2 14.25 6.68 20.06
N ILE A 3 13.43 6.03 19.22
CA ILE A 3 13.37 6.31 17.77
C ILE A 3 12.73 7.69 17.46
N LYS A 4 11.91 8.22 18.37
CA LYS A 4 11.30 9.55 18.21
C LYS A 4 12.27 10.67 18.61
N ASN A 5 13.16 10.42 19.58
CA ASN A 5 13.94 11.47 20.26
C ASN A 5 15.47 11.40 20.04
N GLU A 6 16.07 10.22 19.81
CA GLU A 6 17.55 10.09 19.71
C GLU A 6 18.02 9.70 18.30
N TYR A 7 17.28 8.86 17.58
CA TYR A 7 17.64 8.44 16.23
C TYR A 7 16.64 8.94 15.20
N LYS A 8 17.07 9.87 14.33
CA LYS A 8 16.23 10.37 13.24
C LYS A 8 15.85 9.22 12.30
N PHE A 9 14.54 9.01 12.12
CA PHE A 9 13.99 7.98 11.24
C PHE A 9 14.60 8.04 9.84
N GLU A 10 14.80 9.24 9.32
CA GLU A 10 15.32 9.51 7.98
C GLU A 10 16.76 8.99 7.82
N GLU A 11 17.58 9.06 8.87
CA GLU A 11 18.93 8.49 8.88
C GLU A 11 18.90 6.96 8.94
N ILE A 12 18.01 6.38 9.77
CA ILE A 12 17.81 4.92 9.79
C ILE A 12 17.37 4.43 8.41
N LEU A 13 16.36 5.09 7.82
CA LEU A 13 15.86 4.76 6.50
C LEU A 13 16.98 4.85 5.45
N LYS A 14 17.79 5.91 5.45
CA LYS A 14 18.91 6.07 4.53
C LYS A 14 19.90 4.89 4.57
N HIS A 15 20.16 4.36 5.76
CA HIS A 15 21.03 3.18 5.95
C HIS A 15 20.35 1.86 5.54
N GLU A 16 19.08 1.69 5.84
CA GLU A 16 18.37 0.42 5.66
C GLU A 16 17.63 0.31 4.32
N LEU A 17 17.44 1.40 3.56
CA LEU A 17 16.62 1.42 2.35
C LEU A 17 17.10 0.42 1.30
N LEU A 18 18.41 0.32 1.07
CA LEU A 18 18.95 -0.65 0.12
C LEU A 18 18.69 -2.10 0.57
N TRP A 19 18.81 -2.36 1.88
CA TRP A 19 18.47 -3.68 2.43
C TRP A 19 16.98 -3.97 2.24
N CYS A 20 16.10 -3.00 2.50
CA CYS A 20 14.67 -3.16 2.27
C CYS A 20 14.35 -3.48 0.80
N LEU A 21 14.98 -2.77 -0.15
CA LEU A 21 14.80 -3.02 -1.59
C LEU A 21 15.35 -4.39 -2.01
N SER A 22 16.43 -4.87 -1.38
CA SER A 22 16.98 -6.22 -1.63
C SER A 22 16.05 -7.35 -1.17
N CYS A 23 15.04 -7.06 -0.34
CA CYS A 23 14.03 -8.07 0.01
C CYS A 23 13.10 -8.40 -1.16
N ILE A 24 13.07 -7.55 -2.19
CA ILE A 24 12.25 -7.73 -3.39
C ILE A 24 13.11 -8.38 -4.47
N LYS A 25 12.69 -9.56 -4.91
CA LYS A 25 13.30 -10.29 -6.02
C LYS A 25 12.80 -9.72 -7.35
N TYR A 26 13.52 -8.74 -7.85
CA TYR A 26 13.34 -8.22 -9.20
C TYR A 26 13.88 -9.21 -10.25
N HIS A 27 13.47 -9.03 -11.51
CA HIS A 27 13.99 -9.83 -12.61
C HIS A 27 15.46 -9.51 -12.87
N SER A 28 16.23 -10.51 -13.27
CA SER A 28 17.68 -10.37 -13.53
C SER A 28 17.95 -9.64 -14.85
N THR A 29 17.56 -8.37 -14.94
CA THR A 29 17.72 -7.52 -16.12
C THR A 29 18.39 -6.20 -15.76
N GLN A 30 19.09 -5.59 -16.72
CA GLN A 30 19.70 -4.27 -16.53
C GLN A 30 18.65 -3.21 -16.15
N LYS A 31 17.45 -3.28 -16.72
CA LYS A 31 16.32 -2.40 -16.39
C LYS A 31 15.96 -2.47 -14.90
N SER A 32 15.95 -3.66 -14.31
CA SER A 32 15.66 -3.84 -12.89
C SER A 32 16.76 -3.26 -12.00
N VAL A 33 18.03 -3.41 -12.39
CA VAL A 33 19.15 -2.80 -11.67
C VAL A 33 19.06 -1.26 -11.69
N ASP A 34 18.76 -0.68 -12.85
CA ASP A 34 18.63 0.76 -13.00
C ASP A 34 17.40 1.30 -12.26
N HIS A 35 16.30 0.53 -12.24
CA HIS A 35 15.09 0.82 -11.46
C HIS A 35 15.39 0.89 -9.97
N ILE A 36 16.06 -0.11 -9.39
CA ILE A 36 16.43 -0.12 -7.96
C ILE A 36 17.31 1.08 -7.60
N ARG A 37 18.29 1.41 -8.45
CA ARG A 37 19.17 2.58 -8.25
C ARG A 37 18.37 3.89 -8.24
N THR A 38 17.42 4.01 -9.16
CA THR A 38 16.55 5.17 -9.28
C THR A 38 15.61 5.28 -8.08
N LEU A 39 14.94 4.19 -7.71
CA LEU A 39 14.06 4.12 -6.53
C LEU A 39 14.74 4.60 -5.26
N LYS A 40 15.95 4.11 -4.97
CA LYS A 40 16.70 4.52 -3.78
C LYS A 40 16.86 6.05 -3.72
N THR A 41 17.12 6.67 -4.87
CA THR A 41 17.31 8.12 -4.97
C THR A 41 16.00 8.87 -4.85
N ASP A 42 14.97 8.41 -5.55
CA ASP A 42 13.68 9.10 -5.65
C ASP A 42 12.88 9.04 -4.35
N ILE A 43 12.91 7.90 -3.64
CA ILE A 43 12.28 7.74 -2.32
C ILE A 43 12.87 8.76 -1.35
N MET A 44 14.19 8.89 -1.30
CA MET A 44 14.87 9.83 -0.40
C MET A 44 14.63 11.31 -0.76
N LYS A 45 14.11 11.60 -1.96
CA LYS A 45 13.74 12.94 -2.43
C LYS A 45 12.25 13.24 -2.28
N CYS A 46 11.46 12.35 -1.69
CA CYS A 46 10.02 12.50 -1.55
C CYS A 46 9.64 12.62 -0.05
N PRO A 47 9.52 13.84 0.50
CA PRO A 47 9.17 14.03 1.90
C PRO A 47 7.85 13.37 2.30
N LEU A 48 6.82 13.47 1.46
CA LEU A 48 5.51 12.85 1.72
C LEU A 48 5.60 11.34 1.88
N LEU A 49 6.37 10.66 1.01
CA LEU A 49 6.56 9.21 1.11
C LEU A 49 7.33 8.83 2.37
N ILE A 50 8.39 9.58 2.71
CA ILE A 50 9.17 9.37 3.94
C ILE A 50 8.27 9.52 5.18
N GLU A 51 7.42 10.55 5.21
CA GLU A 51 6.47 10.77 6.31
C GLU A 51 5.46 9.62 6.43
N CYS A 52 4.89 9.16 5.31
CA CYS A 52 3.95 8.05 5.32
C CYS A 52 4.61 6.73 5.77
N LEU A 53 5.84 6.45 5.30
CA LEU A 53 6.64 5.31 5.75
C LEU A 53 6.95 5.40 7.25
N LYS A 54 7.27 6.59 7.75
CA LYS A 54 7.57 6.85 9.16
C LYS A 54 6.35 6.60 10.05
N GLU A 55 5.21 7.19 9.69
CA GLU A 55 3.96 7.04 10.44
C GLU A 55 3.54 5.57 10.53
N SER A 56 3.57 4.87 9.39
CA SER A 56 3.22 3.45 9.32
C SER A 56 4.20 2.56 10.09
N ALA A 57 5.50 2.81 9.96
CA ALA A 57 6.52 2.04 10.68
C ALA A 57 6.43 2.24 12.19
N LEU A 58 6.20 3.48 12.65
CA LEU A 58 6.05 3.77 14.08
C LEU A 58 4.80 3.10 14.65
N LYS A 59 3.67 3.16 13.95
CA LYS A 59 2.44 2.45 14.34
C LYS A 59 2.69 0.94 14.46
N TRP A 60 3.33 0.34 13.46
CA TRP A 60 3.69 -1.08 13.49
C TRP A 60 4.60 -1.42 14.68
N ILE A 61 5.60 -0.58 14.97
CA ILE A 61 6.49 -0.79 16.11
C ILE A 61 5.71 -0.69 17.43
N GLU A 62 4.81 0.28 17.58
CA GLU A 62 3.98 0.43 18.78
C GLU A 62 3.08 -0.80 19.01
N GLU A 63 2.54 -1.37 17.94
CA GLU A 63 1.69 -2.58 18.01
C GLU A 63 2.48 -3.88 18.25
N ASN A 64 3.76 -3.94 17.90
CA ASN A 64 4.56 -5.18 17.90
C ASN A 64 5.75 -5.18 18.86
N SER A 65 6.07 -4.06 19.52
CA SER A 65 7.18 -3.96 20.47
C SER A 65 6.74 -4.27 21.89
N THR A 66 7.69 -4.73 22.70
CA THR A 66 7.50 -4.98 24.13
C THR A 66 8.42 -4.07 24.93
N ASP A 67 8.00 -3.71 26.14
CA ASP A 67 8.75 -2.80 27.01
C ASP A 67 10.13 -3.36 27.41
N ASP A 68 10.28 -4.68 27.42
CA ASP A 68 11.50 -5.41 27.79
C ASP A 68 12.47 -5.65 26.62
N TRP A 69 12.33 -4.96 25.49
CA TRP A 69 13.14 -5.22 24.30
C TRP A 69 14.65 -5.11 24.53
N GLN A 70 15.11 -4.19 25.40
CA GLN A 70 16.53 -4.05 25.74
C GLN A 70 17.06 -5.29 26.46
N TYR A 71 16.25 -5.85 27.36
CA TYR A 71 16.56 -7.10 28.05
C TYR A 71 16.61 -8.27 27.05
N LYS A 72 15.69 -8.31 26.08
CA LYS A 72 15.73 -9.32 25.00
C LYS A 72 17.02 -9.24 24.18
N VAL A 73 17.48 -8.03 23.85
CA VAL A 73 18.76 -7.85 23.15
C VAL A 73 19.94 -8.30 24.02
N ALA A 74 19.95 -7.96 25.30
CA ALA A 74 21.04 -8.32 26.21
C ALA A 74 21.11 -9.83 26.51
N SER A 75 19.97 -10.51 26.54
CA SER A 75 19.87 -11.94 26.88
C SER A 75 19.99 -12.88 25.67
N ASP A 76 19.75 -12.39 24.45
CA ASP A 76 19.89 -13.19 23.22
C ASP A 76 21.30 -13.05 22.62
N LYS A 77 22.07 -14.15 22.68
CA LYS A 77 23.42 -14.22 22.10
C LYS A 77 23.44 -13.91 20.60
N LYS A 78 22.37 -14.21 19.85
CA LYS A 78 22.28 -13.90 18.41
C LYS A 78 22.09 -12.42 18.14
N LEU A 79 21.51 -11.67 19.09
CA LEU A 79 21.33 -10.23 18.98
C LEU A 79 22.51 -9.46 19.56
N LEU A 80 23.21 -10.02 20.56
CA LEU A 80 24.31 -9.35 21.24
C LEU A 80 25.68 -9.60 20.59
N TYR A 81 26.06 -10.86 20.39
CA TYR A 81 27.44 -11.24 20.07
C TYR A 81 27.93 -10.83 18.67
N PRO A 82 27.08 -10.64 17.64
CA PRO A 82 27.55 -10.15 16.35
C PRO A 82 28.08 -8.71 16.37
N TYR A 83 27.89 -7.97 17.47
CA TYR A 83 28.22 -6.55 17.56
C TYR A 83 29.34 -6.28 18.57
N PRO A 84 30.18 -5.27 18.31
CA PRO A 84 31.36 -4.98 19.14
C PRO A 84 31.01 -4.39 20.52
N SER A 85 29.76 -3.95 20.72
CA SER A 85 29.30 -3.39 21.98
C SER A 85 27.80 -3.56 22.14
N PHE A 86 27.32 -3.46 23.37
CA PHE A 86 25.88 -3.49 23.66
C PHE A 86 25.15 -2.32 22.98
N SER A 87 25.73 -1.12 22.96
CA SER A 87 25.15 0.03 22.23
C SER A 87 25.01 -0.25 20.73
N ALA A 88 26.01 -0.89 20.10
CA ALA A 88 25.93 -1.29 18.71
C ALA A 88 24.84 -2.35 18.46
N ALA A 89 24.68 -3.31 19.38
CA ALA A 89 23.61 -4.31 19.33
C ALA A 89 22.22 -3.67 19.46
N LEU A 90 22.03 -2.72 20.39
CA LEU A 90 20.78 -1.97 20.56
C LEU A 90 20.45 -1.18 19.29
N LEU A 91 21.42 -0.46 18.71
CA LEU A 91 21.21 0.29 17.48
C LEU A 91 20.83 -0.64 16.31
N ALA A 92 21.51 -1.78 16.17
CA ALA A 92 21.18 -2.74 15.14
C ALA A 92 19.77 -3.33 15.33
N TYR A 93 19.36 -3.59 16.57
CA TYR A 93 18.00 -4.00 16.89
C TYR A 93 16.98 -2.94 16.49
N LEU A 94 17.20 -1.66 16.84
CA LEU A 94 16.31 -0.55 16.45
C LEU A 94 16.19 -0.41 14.93
N ARG A 95 17.32 -0.51 14.20
CA ARG A 95 17.32 -0.55 12.73
C ARG A 95 16.49 -1.72 12.20
N SER A 96 16.59 -2.88 12.85
CA SER A 96 15.82 -4.07 12.48
C SER A 96 14.31 -3.89 12.69
N LEU A 97 13.89 -3.15 13.73
CA LEU A 97 12.48 -2.84 13.98
C LEU A 97 11.92 -1.90 12.92
N VAL A 98 12.69 -0.90 12.50
CA VAL A 98 12.26 0.08 11.48
C VAL A 98 12.24 -0.53 10.09
N ARG A 99 13.26 -1.29 9.70
CA ARG A 99 13.38 -1.82 8.33
C ARG A 99 12.34 -2.88 8.00
N ARG A 100 11.82 -3.62 9.00
CA ARG A 100 10.83 -4.69 8.80
C ARG A 100 9.53 -4.19 8.14
N PRO A 101 8.80 -3.24 8.74
CA PRO A 101 7.59 -2.70 8.12
C PRO A 101 7.90 -1.97 6.82
N ILE A 102 9.05 -1.29 6.72
CA ILE A 102 9.44 -0.57 5.50
C ILE A 102 9.64 -1.52 4.32
N ALA A 103 10.34 -2.65 4.50
CA ALA A 103 10.51 -3.64 3.46
C ALA A 103 9.17 -4.22 2.97
N LYS A 104 8.22 -4.48 3.89
CA LYS A 104 6.86 -4.92 3.56
C LYS A 104 6.10 -3.86 2.75
N MET A 105 6.12 -2.61 3.21
CA MET A 105 5.44 -1.51 2.52
C MET A 105 6.01 -1.26 1.13
N LEU A 106 7.35 -1.20 0.99
CA LEU A 106 8.00 -1.01 -0.32
C LEU A 106 7.63 -2.14 -1.29
N PHE A 107 7.57 -3.39 -0.83
CA PHE A 107 7.12 -4.49 -1.67
C PHE A 107 5.67 -4.28 -2.15
N VAL A 108 4.74 -3.93 -1.26
CA VAL A 108 3.34 -3.70 -1.64
C VAL A 108 3.22 -2.54 -2.64
N LEU A 109 3.92 -1.43 -2.40
CA LEU A 109 3.91 -0.27 -3.29
C LEU A 109 4.45 -0.60 -4.68
N GLU A 110 5.55 -1.35 -4.75
CA GLU A 110 6.13 -1.81 -6.01
C GLU A 110 5.20 -2.77 -6.74
N LYS A 111 4.65 -3.77 -6.02
CA LYS A 111 3.67 -4.73 -6.56
C LYS A 111 2.44 -4.03 -7.16
N LEU A 112 1.99 -2.94 -6.56
CA LEU A 112 0.88 -2.12 -7.04
C LEU A 112 1.29 -1.06 -8.08
N SER A 113 2.57 -1.01 -8.47
CA SER A 113 3.14 -0.02 -9.41
C SER A 113 2.90 1.44 -8.96
N VAL A 114 2.95 1.68 -7.64
CA VAL A 114 2.59 2.98 -7.03
C VAL A 114 3.79 3.92 -6.94
N THR A 115 4.97 3.43 -6.56
CA THR A 115 6.10 4.25 -6.09
C THR A 115 6.45 5.40 -7.04
N LYS A 116 6.63 5.12 -8.33
CA LYS A 116 6.96 6.12 -9.37
C LYS A 116 5.88 7.20 -9.49
N THR A 117 4.61 6.81 -9.54
CA THR A 117 3.49 7.74 -9.71
C THR A 117 3.25 8.58 -8.46
N PHE A 118 3.35 7.97 -7.28
CA PHE A 118 3.24 8.65 -5.99
C PHE A 118 4.30 9.75 -5.90
N ILE A 119 5.56 9.42 -6.15
CA ILE A 119 6.67 10.38 -6.10
C ILE A 119 6.45 11.49 -7.14
N SER A 120 6.11 11.14 -8.39
CA SER A 120 5.90 12.13 -9.45
C SER A 120 4.78 13.12 -9.12
N ILE A 121 3.64 12.65 -8.58
CA ILE A 121 2.52 13.53 -8.21
C ILE A 121 2.89 14.39 -7.00
N SER A 122 3.49 13.80 -5.98
CA SER A 122 3.89 14.52 -4.75
C SER A 122 4.86 15.68 -5.03
N GLN A 123 5.71 15.55 -6.05
CA GLN A 123 6.71 16.57 -6.40
C GLN A 123 6.17 17.63 -7.38
N LYS A 124 5.30 17.25 -8.33
CA LYS A 124 4.86 18.14 -9.41
C LYS A 124 3.70 19.05 -9.06
N LYS A 125 2.85 18.68 -8.09
CA LYS A 125 1.59 19.38 -7.82
C LYS A 125 1.46 19.65 -6.33
N ARG A 126 1.65 20.92 -5.92
CA ARG A 126 1.10 21.42 -4.65
C ARG A 126 -0.43 21.52 -4.77
N ASN A 127 -1.08 20.37 -4.83
CA ASN A 127 -2.53 20.26 -4.74
C ASN A 127 -2.82 19.53 -3.43
N ASP A 128 -3.29 20.28 -2.45
CA ASP A 128 -3.55 19.77 -1.10
C ASP A 128 -4.56 18.62 -1.10
N ILE A 129 -5.50 18.59 -2.06
CA ILE A 129 -6.46 17.50 -2.23
C ILE A 129 -5.73 16.22 -2.66
N LEU A 130 -4.81 16.31 -3.62
CA LEU A 130 -4.02 15.16 -4.07
C LEU A 130 -3.07 14.68 -2.96
N ILE A 131 -2.41 15.59 -2.24
CA ILE A 131 -1.53 15.19 -1.12
C ILE A 131 -2.33 14.51 -0.01
N THR A 132 -3.49 15.07 0.34
CA THR A 132 -4.40 14.47 1.32
C THR A 132 -4.82 13.07 0.87
N PHE A 133 -5.23 12.93 -0.40
CA PHE A 133 -5.61 11.63 -0.98
C PHE A 133 -4.48 10.61 -0.87
N LEU A 134 -3.28 10.99 -1.32
CA LEU A 134 -2.10 10.11 -1.30
C LEU A 134 -1.76 9.65 0.11
N ARG A 135 -1.84 10.55 1.09
CA ARG A 135 -1.57 10.22 2.49
C ARG A 135 -2.64 9.28 3.04
N THR A 136 -3.91 9.63 2.86
CA THR A 136 -5.04 8.81 3.31
C THR A 136 -4.92 7.37 2.79
N ILE A 137 -4.83 7.20 1.47
CA ILE A 137 -4.85 5.88 0.85
C ILE A 137 -3.60 5.06 1.19
N PHE A 138 -2.46 5.72 1.42
CA PHE A 138 -1.25 5.05 1.86
C PHE A 138 -1.40 4.48 3.28
N LEU A 139 -2.05 5.22 4.17
CA LEU A 139 -2.22 4.84 5.57
C LEU A 139 -3.40 3.88 5.80
N ASP A 140 -4.19 3.61 4.75
CA ASP A 140 -5.29 2.67 4.82
C ASP A 140 -4.77 1.21 4.89
N PRO A 141 -5.01 0.49 6.00
CA PRO A 141 -4.55 -0.88 6.19
C PRO A 141 -5.15 -1.89 5.19
N LYS A 142 -6.26 -1.56 4.52
CA LYS A 142 -6.86 -2.42 3.50
C LYS A 142 -6.17 -2.30 2.15
N VAL A 143 -5.60 -1.13 1.86
CA VAL A 143 -4.82 -0.89 0.64
C VAL A 143 -3.39 -1.37 0.84
N LEU A 144 -2.74 -0.97 1.94
CA LEU A 144 -1.41 -1.41 2.33
C LEU A 144 -1.48 -2.50 3.41
N ASN A 145 -2.11 -3.62 3.09
CA ASN A 145 -2.10 -4.78 3.99
C ASN A 145 -0.71 -5.45 3.98
N THR A 146 0.00 -5.36 5.10
CA THR A 146 1.31 -5.99 5.30
C THR A 146 1.29 -7.15 6.30
N ASN A 147 0.13 -7.44 6.90
CA ASN A 147 0.00 -8.42 7.98
C ASN A 147 0.20 -9.86 7.51
N GLU A 148 -0.23 -10.16 6.30
CA GLU A 148 -0.10 -11.50 5.70
C GLU A 148 1.28 -11.75 5.08
N LEU A 149 2.15 -10.72 5.04
CA LEU A 149 3.48 -10.86 4.47
C LEU A 149 4.43 -11.52 5.47
N LEU A 150 5.17 -12.51 4.95
CA LEU A 150 6.27 -13.16 5.66
C LEU A 150 7.31 -12.16 6.16
N GLU A 151 8.14 -12.57 7.13
CA GLU A 151 9.20 -11.70 7.62
C GLU A 151 10.23 -11.38 6.51
N PRO A 152 10.64 -10.10 6.34
CA PRO A 152 11.50 -9.72 5.24
C PRO A 152 12.87 -10.38 5.31
N ARG A 153 13.29 -10.93 4.17
CA ARG A 153 14.65 -11.45 3.91
C ARG A 153 15.03 -11.08 2.47
N PRO A 154 16.33 -11.02 2.14
CA PRO A 154 16.77 -10.84 0.76
C PRO A 154 16.06 -11.82 -0.19
N ASP A 155 15.58 -11.31 -1.32
CA ASP A 155 14.84 -12.05 -2.36
C ASP A 155 13.56 -12.78 -1.89
N GLN A 156 13.04 -12.48 -0.69
CA GLN A 156 11.84 -13.13 -0.13
C GLN A 156 10.56 -12.79 -0.90
N TYR A 157 10.46 -11.57 -1.43
CA TYR A 157 9.26 -11.09 -2.08
C TYR A 157 9.42 -11.11 -3.60
N VAL A 158 8.75 -12.06 -4.25
CA VAL A 158 8.84 -12.21 -5.70
C VAL A 158 7.99 -11.16 -6.40
N MET A 159 8.63 -10.39 -7.28
CA MET A 159 7.93 -9.40 -8.10
C MET A 159 7.15 -10.08 -9.24
N PRO A 160 5.91 -9.67 -9.54
CA PRO A 160 5.17 -10.19 -10.69
C PRO A 160 5.88 -9.87 -12.01
N GLU A 161 5.62 -10.66 -13.04
CA GLU A 161 6.17 -10.43 -14.40
C GLU A 161 5.69 -9.11 -15.03
N LEU A 162 4.50 -8.66 -14.63
CA LEU A 162 3.89 -7.44 -15.15
C LEU A 162 4.26 -6.25 -14.27
N PHE A 163 5.09 -5.37 -14.81
CA PHE A 163 5.38 -4.05 -14.25
C PHE A 163 4.68 -2.99 -15.08
N TYR A 164 3.68 -2.31 -14.51
CA TYR A 164 2.90 -1.31 -15.24
C TYR A 164 3.50 0.08 -15.08
N ASP A 165 3.71 0.79 -16.19
CA ASP A 165 4.04 2.23 -16.14
C ASP A 165 2.75 3.05 -16.05
N LEU A 166 2.13 3.03 -14.86
CA LEU A 166 0.87 3.73 -14.60
C LEU A 166 1.07 5.25 -14.57
N LYS A 167 -0.01 6.00 -14.83
CA LYS A 167 0.00 7.48 -14.77
C LYS A 167 -0.57 8.04 -13.47
N PHE A 168 -1.33 7.23 -12.73
CA PHE A 168 -1.96 7.62 -11.47
C PHE A 168 -1.73 6.56 -10.39
N PRO A 169 -1.41 6.94 -9.14
CA PRO A 169 -1.11 6.02 -8.06
C PRO A 169 -2.33 5.20 -7.68
N PHE A 170 -2.08 3.96 -7.28
CA PHE A 170 -3.10 2.98 -6.89
C PHE A 170 -4.10 2.60 -8.00
N SER A 171 -3.86 3.01 -9.26
CA SER A 171 -4.74 2.62 -10.37
C SER A 171 -4.89 1.10 -10.51
N TYR A 172 -3.81 0.34 -10.29
CA TYR A 172 -3.86 -1.12 -10.32
C TYR A 172 -4.76 -1.67 -9.20
N TYR A 173 -4.67 -1.12 -7.99
CA TYR A 173 -5.52 -1.50 -6.87
C TYR A 173 -7.01 -1.25 -7.20
N PHE A 174 -7.34 -0.05 -7.67
CA PHE A 174 -8.72 0.28 -8.04
C PHE A 174 -9.24 -0.59 -9.18
N MET A 175 -8.42 -0.82 -10.22
CA MET A 175 -8.81 -1.68 -11.33
C MET A 175 -9.08 -3.12 -10.86
N LYS A 176 -8.23 -3.65 -9.97
CA LYS A 176 -8.44 -4.97 -9.37
C LYS A 176 -9.75 -5.01 -8.60
N LYS A 177 -10.05 -3.99 -7.79
CA LYS A 177 -11.30 -3.89 -7.04
C LYS A 177 -12.53 -3.78 -7.93
N ILE A 178 -12.46 -2.99 -9.01
CA ILE A 178 -13.54 -2.87 -10.00
C ILE A 178 -13.79 -4.22 -10.70
N ASN A 179 -12.73 -4.96 -11.01
CA ASN A 179 -12.87 -6.27 -11.66
C ASN A 179 -13.40 -7.34 -10.69
N GLU A 180 -12.89 -7.42 -9.46
CA GLU A 180 -13.43 -8.28 -8.40
C GLU A 180 -14.91 -8.02 -8.18
N PHE A 181 -15.29 -6.74 -8.16
CA PHE A 181 -16.68 -6.32 -8.05
C PHE A 181 -17.51 -6.75 -9.26
N ARG A 182 -17.01 -6.53 -10.48
CA ARG A 182 -17.72 -6.92 -11.70
C ARG A 182 -18.06 -8.40 -11.69
N THR A 183 -17.10 -9.26 -11.35
CA THR A 183 -17.33 -10.71 -11.24
C THR A 183 -18.42 -11.01 -10.21
N THR A 184 -18.34 -10.41 -9.02
CA THR A 184 -19.35 -10.61 -7.96
C THR A 184 -20.75 -10.19 -8.42
N TRP A 185 -20.86 -9.05 -9.12
CA TRP A 185 -22.13 -8.56 -9.65
C TRP A 185 -22.69 -9.46 -10.75
N GLU A 186 -21.83 -9.94 -11.66
CA GLU A 186 -22.22 -10.88 -12.70
C GLU A 186 -22.74 -12.20 -12.10
N ASP A 187 -22.10 -12.71 -11.04
CA ASP A 187 -22.54 -13.90 -10.30
C ASP A 187 -23.91 -13.70 -9.63
N GLU A 188 -24.16 -12.52 -9.05
CA GLU A 188 -25.47 -12.21 -8.45
C GLU A 188 -26.57 -12.08 -9.50
N LEU A 189 -26.30 -11.41 -10.62
CA LEU A 189 -27.23 -11.34 -11.73
C LEU A 189 -27.52 -12.74 -12.30
N ALA A 190 -26.54 -13.64 -12.34
CA ALA A 190 -26.74 -15.01 -12.77
C ALA A 190 -27.70 -15.76 -11.82
N LYS A 191 -27.50 -15.66 -10.50
CA LYS A 191 -28.41 -16.25 -9.50
C LYS A 191 -29.84 -15.72 -9.62
N LEU A 192 -30.01 -14.42 -9.86
CA LEU A 192 -31.34 -13.84 -10.06
C LEU A 192 -32.04 -14.42 -11.29
N ARG A 193 -31.29 -14.75 -12.36
CA ARG A 193 -31.82 -15.36 -13.59
C ARG A 193 -32.19 -16.84 -13.43
N GLU A 194 -31.73 -17.51 -12.38
CA GLU A 194 -32.10 -18.91 -12.11
C GLU A 194 -33.59 -19.05 -11.74
N ASN A 195 -34.22 -17.99 -11.21
CA ASN A 195 -35.65 -17.98 -10.96
C ASN A 195 -36.40 -17.50 -12.24
N PRO A 196 -37.22 -18.36 -12.88
CA PRO A 196 -37.96 -17.98 -14.09
C PRO A 196 -38.92 -16.81 -13.87
N GLU A 197 -39.45 -16.63 -12.65
CA GLU A 197 -40.36 -15.52 -12.32
C GLU A 197 -39.65 -14.15 -12.33
N ASN A 198 -38.32 -14.14 -12.23
CA ASN A 198 -37.54 -12.91 -12.28
C ASN A 198 -37.26 -12.45 -13.70
N CYS A 199 -37.52 -13.30 -14.71
CA CYS A 199 -37.16 -13.04 -16.10
C CYS A 199 -38.38 -12.65 -16.95
N ASP A 200 -38.16 -11.75 -17.90
CA ASP A 200 -39.13 -11.39 -18.93
C ASP A 200 -39.16 -12.44 -20.07
N ASP A 201 -40.04 -12.21 -21.05
CA ASP A 201 -40.23 -13.09 -22.20
C ASP A 201 -38.94 -13.26 -23.04
N ASP A 202 -37.99 -12.33 -22.95
CA ASP A 202 -36.69 -12.36 -23.63
C ASP A 202 -35.59 -13.06 -22.79
N GLN A 203 -35.96 -13.73 -21.69
CA GLN A 203 -35.05 -14.35 -20.72
C GLN A 203 -34.05 -13.38 -20.07
N ARG A 204 -34.38 -12.08 -20.05
CA ARG A 204 -33.63 -11.06 -19.32
C ARG A 204 -34.29 -10.83 -17.98
N LEU A 205 -33.54 -10.30 -17.01
CA LEU A 205 -34.16 -9.90 -15.75
C LEU A 205 -35.23 -8.83 -16.03
N SER A 206 -36.41 -9.03 -15.47
CA SER A 206 -37.50 -8.05 -15.54
C SER A 206 -37.02 -6.69 -15.01
N HIS A 207 -37.59 -5.62 -15.56
CA HIS A 207 -37.17 -4.26 -15.26
C HIS A 207 -37.19 -3.97 -13.75
N ASP A 208 -38.22 -4.42 -13.04
CA ASP A 208 -38.37 -4.20 -11.59
C ASP A 208 -37.34 -4.98 -10.77
N VAL A 209 -37.03 -6.24 -11.15
CA VAL A 209 -36.00 -7.04 -10.47
C VAL A 209 -34.62 -6.46 -10.72
N PHE A 210 -34.34 -6.00 -11.95
CA PHE A 210 -33.08 -5.35 -12.28
C PHE A 210 -32.93 -3.99 -11.57
N GLU A 211 -33.97 -3.14 -11.56
CA GLU A 211 -33.99 -1.87 -10.82
C GLU A 211 -33.79 -2.10 -9.32
N ASN A 212 -34.46 -3.10 -8.72
CA ASN A 212 -34.28 -3.44 -7.31
C ASN A 212 -32.88 -3.97 -7.02
N ALA A 213 -32.31 -4.79 -7.92
CA ALA A 213 -30.94 -5.25 -7.81
C ALA A 213 -29.99 -4.05 -7.83
N VAL A 214 -30.09 -3.15 -8.82
CA VAL A 214 -29.26 -1.93 -8.93
C VAL A 214 -29.47 -0.97 -7.75
N ARG A 215 -30.69 -0.82 -7.22
CA ARG A 215 -30.96 0.00 -6.03
C ARG A 215 -30.35 -0.60 -4.77
N GLY A 216 -30.32 -1.93 -4.66
CA GLY A 216 -29.53 -2.65 -3.65
C GLY A 216 -28.02 -2.55 -3.90
N PHE A 217 -27.62 -2.42 -5.17
CA PHE A 217 -26.23 -2.40 -5.65
C PHE A 217 -25.79 -1.00 -6.12
N ASN A 218 -25.55 -0.11 -5.18
CA ASN A 218 -25.10 1.23 -5.52
C ASN A 218 -23.57 1.25 -5.76
N PHE A 219 -23.12 1.44 -7.01
CA PHE A 219 -21.70 1.40 -7.42
C PHE A 219 -20.83 2.47 -6.73
N ILE A 220 -21.42 3.61 -6.36
CA ILE A 220 -20.78 4.62 -5.51
C ILE A 220 -20.65 4.11 -4.08
N THR A 221 -21.62 3.33 -3.62
CA THR A 221 -21.57 2.59 -2.35
C THR A 221 -20.56 1.44 -2.41
N VAL A 222 -20.11 0.95 -3.55
CA VAL A 222 -19.15 -0.17 -3.64
C VAL A 222 -17.70 0.26 -3.41
N ILE A 223 -17.33 1.48 -3.80
CA ILE A 223 -16.07 2.10 -3.36
C ILE A 223 -16.18 2.54 -1.88
N VAL A 224 -17.40 2.66 -1.33
CA VAL A 224 -17.71 3.35 -0.07
C VAL A 224 -18.23 2.44 1.06
N ALA A 225 -18.67 1.21 0.80
CA ALA A 225 -19.38 0.36 1.79
C ALA A 225 -18.54 -0.79 2.34
N ASN A 226 -17.36 -1.02 1.77
CA ASN A 226 -16.36 -1.80 2.45
C ASN A 226 -15.39 -0.93 3.25
N ASP A 227 -15.55 0.39 3.30
CA ASP A 227 -14.56 1.32 3.84
C ASP A 227 -15.09 2.38 4.81
N ALA A 228 -14.26 2.62 5.83
CA ALA A 228 -14.51 3.56 6.90
C ALA A 228 -14.37 5.00 6.39
N ASP A 229 -15.20 5.87 6.97
CA ASP A 229 -15.24 7.33 6.88
C ASP A 229 -15.57 8.03 5.54
N LYS A 230 -16.69 8.75 5.59
CA LYS A 230 -17.33 9.65 4.61
C LYS A 230 -16.40 10.69 3.93
N LYS A 231 -15.17 10.85 4.43
CA LYS A 231 -14.21 11.86 3.99
C LYS A 231 -13.41 11.42 2.77
N ASP A 232 -13.11 10.13 2.67
CA ASP A 232 -12.27 9.58 1.59
C ASP A 232 -13.07 9.39 0.30
N SER A 233 -14.36 9.08 0.45
CA SER A 233 -15.34 9.04 -0.63
C SER A 233 -15.57 10.41 -1.29
N GLU A 234 -15.61 11.47 -0.49
CA GLU A 234 -15.80 12.84 -1.00
C GLU A 234 -14.55 13.31 -1.74
N LEU A 235 -13.36 12.91 -1.28
CA LEU A 235 -12.09 13.25 -1.90
C LEU A 235 -11.90 12.55 -3.25
N LEU A 236 -12.21 11.25 -3.33
CA LEU A 236 -12.13 10.45 -4.55
C LEU A 236 -13.16 10.92 -5.59
N ALA A 237 -14.38 11.26 -5.14
CA ALA A 237 -15.40 11.87 -5.99
C ALA A 237 -14.96 13.25 -6.52
N ARG A 238 -14.34 14.11 -5.70
CA ARG A 238 -13.78 15.40 -6.15
C ARG A 238 -12.65 15.22 -7.15
N LEU A 239 -11.79 14.20 -6.99
CA LEU A 239 -10.72 13.88 -7.94
C LEU A 239 -11.26 13.37 -9.29
N LEU A 240 -12.25 12.48 -9.25
CA LEU A 240 -12.93 12.00 -10.47
C LEU A 240 -13.66 13.15 -11.17
N GLN A 241 -14.36 14.02 -10.44
CA GLN A 241 -15.01 15.21 -11.01
C GLN A 241 -14.02 16.19 -11.65
N GLN A 242 -12.85 16.41 -11.04
CA GLN A 242 -11.84 17.32 -11.58
C GLN A 242 -11.04 16.76 -12.76
N HIS A 243 -10.96 15.44 -12.93
CA HIS A 243 -10.08 14.80 -13.93
C HIS A 243 -10.81 14.02 -15.02
N ILE A 244 -12.09 13.67 -14.82
CA ILE A 244 -12.94 13.05 -15.85
C ILE A 244 -13.84 14.09 -16.54
N GLY A 245 -14.09 15.25 -15.91
CA GLY A 245 -14.96 16.29 -16.44
C GLY A 245 -14.30 17.35 -17.35
N LYS A 246 -13.09 17.14 -17.86
CA LYS A 246 -12.35 18.14 -18.65
C LYS A 246 -11.92 17.71 -20.05
N ASP A 247 -12.50 16.64 -20.58
CA ASP A 247 -12.51 16.41 -22.03
C ASP A 247 -13.92 16.78 -22.55
N LYS A 248 -14.07 18.06 -22.89
CA LYS A 248 -15.07 18.56 -23.84
C LYS A 248 -14.33 19.37 -24.88
#